data_AF-A0A1M6Y331-F1
#
_entry.id   AF-A0A1M6Y331-F1
#
_cell.length_a   1.000
_cell.length_b   1.000
_cell.length_c   1.000
_cell.angle_alpha   90.00
_cell.angle_beta   90.00
_cell.angle_gamma   90.00
#
_symmetry.space_group_name_H-M   'P 1'
#
loop_
_entity.id
_entity.type
_entity.pdbx_description
1 polymer ?
#
loop_
_entity_poly.entity_id
_entity_poly.type
_entity_poly.pdbx_seq_one_letter_code
_entity_poly.pdbx_strand_id
1 'polypeptide(L)'
;MGLKLDFVNDVAAHYGEITETDLFYRTDSVRNILSNKVTAIFRMSAKDIVDIHRICLNEKFEWREVFEEVREKELGVEPLDVSQVMQGITQAAFESIKWKCGLTFAEFKRDIDMIAADMLCLKDNGLNDRSMK
;
A
#
# COMPACT_ATOMS: atom_id res chain seq x y z
N MET A 1 -20.52 -16.61 -10.56
CA MET A 1 -19.91 -15.34 -10.12
C MET A 1 -20.99 -14.52 -9.45
N GLY A 2 -20.80 -14.14 -8.20
CA GLY A 2 -21.70 -13.27 -7.45
C GLY A 2 -20.92 -12.10 -6.88
N LEU A 3 -21.60 -10.98 -6.63
CA LEU A 3 -21.01 -9.88 -5.87
C LEU A 3 -20.72 -10.38 -4.45
N LYS A 4 -19.45 -10.31 -4.03
CA LYS A 4 -19.08 -10.62 -2.65
C LYS A 4 -19.24 -9.37 -1.81
N LEU A 5 -19.99 -9.48 -0.72
CA LEU A 5 -20.15 -8.43 0.28
C LEU A 5 -19.61 -8.95 1.61
N ASP A 6 -18.59 -8.29 2.14
CA ASP A 6 -18.00 -8.59 3.44
C ASP A 6 -18.22 -7.37 4.35
N PHE A 7 -18.74 -7.59 5.55
CA PHE A 7 -18.91 -6.56 6.58
C PHE A 7 -17.95 -6.86 7.73
N VAL A 8 -17.14 -5.86 8.09
CA VAL A 8 -16.20 -5.96 9.21
C VAL A 8 -16.65 -4.94 10.25
N ASN A 9 -16.89 -5.40 11.48
CA ASN A 9 -17.09 -4.53 12.62
C ASN A 9 -15.73 -4.25 13.24
N ASP A 10 -14.98 -3.34 12.62
CA ASP A 10 -13.60 -3.07 13.00
C ASP A 10 -13.54 -2.27 14.31
N VAL A 11 -12.74 -2.74 15.25
CA VAL A 11 -12.40 -2.04 16.50
C VAL A 11 -10.98 -1.49 16.48
N ALA A 12 -10.24 -1.73 15.38
CA ALA A 12 -8.91 -1.19 15.18
C ALA A 12 -8.95 0.34 15.02
N ALA A 13 -7.80 0.96 15.25
CA ALA A 13 -7.62 2.39 15.03
C ALA A 13 -7.92 2.75 13.56
N HIS A 14 -8.52 3.92 13.35
CA HIS A 14 -8.84 4.47 12.03
C HIS A 14 -8.11 5.81 11.87
N TYR A 15 -7.47 6.04 10.72
CA TYR A 15 -6.66 7.24 10.49
C TYR A 15 -7.08 8.01 9.25
N GLY A 16 -7.11 9.34 9.38
CA GLY A 16 -7.62 10.24 8.34
C GLY A 16 -9.15 10.27 8.30
N GLU A 17 -9.70 11.13 7.46
CA GLU A 17 -11.14 11.39 7.43
C GLU A 17 -11.87 10.49 6.45
N ILE A 18 -13.10 10.10 6.80
CA ILE A 18 -14.02 9.49 5.84
C ILE A 18 -14.36 10.54 4.77
N THR A 19 -14.19 10.17 3.51
CA THR A 19 -14.42 11.03 2.36
C THR A 19 -15.69 10.65 1.60
N GLU A 20 -16.38 11.64 1.06
CA GLU A 20 -17.49 11.43 0.13
C GLU A 20 -16.96 11.35 -1.30
N THR A 21 -17.50 10.42 -2.08
CA THR A 21 -17.24 10.28 -3.51
C THR A 21 -18.56 10.29 -4.28
N ASP A 22 -18.51 10.51 -5.59
CA ASP A 22 -19.70 10.52 -6.45
C ASP A 22 -20.57 9.25 -6.34
N LEU A 23 -19.97 8.12 -5.95
CA LEU A 23 -20.65 6.84 -5.83
C LEU A 23 -20.98 6.44 -4.38
N PHE A 24 -20.12 6.79 -3.42
CA PHE A 24 -20.25 6.40 -2.03
C PHE A 24 -20.05 7.59 -1.09
N TYR A 25 -21.07 7.86 -0.27
CA TYR A 25 -21.07 8.95 0.72
C TYR A 25 -20.13 8.70 1.91
N ARG A 26 -19.63 7.47 2.09
CA ARG A 26 -18.63 7.10 3.11
C ARG A 26 -17.57 6.19 2.50
N THR A 27 -16.50 6.80 2.02
CA THR A 27 -15.31 6.14 1.48
C THR A 27 -14.15 6.34 2.43
N ASP A 28 -13.35 5.32 2.62
CA ASP A 28 -12.21 5.38 3.53
C ASP A 28 -11.13 6.33 3.02
N SER A 29 -10.28 6.83 3.91
CA SER A 29 -9.17 7.71 3.57
C SER A 29 -8.03 6.89 2.92
N VAL A 30 -7.27 7.51 2.01
CA VAL A 30 -6.10 6.83 1.41
C VAL A 30 -5.05 6.48 2.48
N ARG A 31 -4.92 7.31 3.51
CA ARG A 31 -4.06 7.08 4.68
C ARG A 31 -4.45 5.79 5.41
N ASN A 32 -5.74 5.62 5.74
CA ASN A 32 -6.22 4.41 6.42
C ASN A 32 -6.06 3.17 5.53
N ILE A 33 -6.37 3.30 4.24
CA ILE A 33 -6.22 2.23 3.26
C ILE A 33 -4.75 1.80 3.19
N LEU A 34 -3.81 2.74 3.13
CA LEU A 34 -2.38 2.45 3.11
C LEU A 34 -1.94 1.68 4.34
N SER A 35 -2.25 2.17 5.55
CA SER A 35 -1.85 1.48 6.78
C SER A 35 -2.49 0.08 6.87
N ASN A 36 -3.75 -0.09 6.45
CA ASN A 36 -4.39 -1.41 6.36
C ASN A 36 -3.70 -2.35 5.36
N LYS A 37 -3.23 -1.83 4.22
CA LYS A 37 -2.51 -2.63 3.22
C LYS A 37 -1.14 -3.07 3.73
N VAL A 38 -0.42 -2.18 4.44
CA VAL A 38 0.85 -2.51 5.09
C VAL A 38 0.65 -3.56 6.19
N THR A 39 -0.37 -3.40 7.05
CA THR A 39 -0.72 -4.40 8.07
C THR A 39 -1.01 -5.78 7.45
N ALA A 40 -1.69 -5.82 6.31
CA ALA A 40 -2.06 -7.06 5.64
C ALA A 40 -0.95 -7.72 4.78
N ILE A 41 0.22 -7.10 4.66
CA ILE A 41 1.21 -7.44 3.64
C ILE A 41 1.71 -8.90 3.71
N PHE A 42 1.75 -9.49 4.91
CA PHE A 42 2.18 -10.88 5.14
C PHE A 42 1.21 -11.94 4.57
N ARG A 43 0.06 -11.54 4.04
CA ARG A 43 -0.79 -12.41 3.21
C ARG A 43 -0.14 -12.73 1.86
N MET A 44 0.96 -12.05 1.52
CA MET A 44 1.76 -12.27 0.30
C MET A 44 0.93 -12.16 -0.99
N SER A 45 -0.12 -11.34 -0.95
CA SER A 45 -0.96 -11.07 -2.12
C SER A 45 -0.28 -10.03 -3.00
N ALA A 46 -0.04 -10.38 -4.27
CA ALA A 46 0.51 -9.45 -5.25
C ALA A 46 -0.32 -8.16 -5.37
N LYS A 47 -1.64 -8.24 -5.14
CA LYS A 47 -2.54 -7.07 -5.20
C LYS A 47 -2.23 -6.05 -4.11
N ASP A 48 -1.91 -6.48 -2.90
CA ASP A 48 -1.63 -5.55 -1.80
C ASP A 48 -0.34 -4.76 -2.07
N ILE A 49 0.69 -5.41 -2.64
CA ILE A 49 1.93 -4.76 -3.08
C ILE A 49 1.65 -3.75 -4.21
N VAL A 50 0.78 -4.10 -5.16
CA VAL A 50 0.37 -3.18 -6.23
C VAL A 50 -0.43 -2.00 -5.69
N ASP A 51 -1.35 -2.22 -4.75
CA ASP A 51 -2.13 -1.14 -4.14
C ASP A 51 -1.21 -0.15 -3.42
N ILE A 52 -0.23 -0.64 -2.64
CA ILE A 52 0.79 0.19 -1.99
C ILE A 52 1.58 0.99 -3.03
N HIS A 53 2.06 0.35 -4.11
CA HIS A 53 2.76 1.02 -5.20
C HIS A 53 1.93 2.15 -5.82
N ARG A 54 0.64 1.92 -6.07
CA ARG A 54 -0.26 2.93 -6.62
C ARG A 54 -0.51 4.09 -5.67
N ILE A 55 -0.64 3.84 -4.37
CA ILE A 55 -0.75 4.90 -3.38
C ILE A 55 0.55 5.73 -3.36
N CYS A 56 1.72 5.07 -3.34
CA CYS A 56 3.01 5.77 -3.35
C CYS A 56 3.22 6.63 -4.61
N LEU A 57 2.63 6.26 -5.75
CA LEU A 57 2.70 7.11 -6.95
C LEU A 57 1.88 8.39 -6.84
N ASN A 58 0.80 8.40 -6.06
CA ASN A 58 -0.20 9.47 -6.07
C ASN A 58 -0.21 10.33 -4.80
N GLU A 59 0.33 9.84 -3.69
CA GLU A 59 0.25 10.50 -2.39
C GLU A 59 1.60 10.95 -1.85
N LYS A 60 1.60 12.05 -1.08
CA LYS A 60 2.75 12.51 -0.28
C LYS A 60 2.50 12.14 1.18
N PHE A 61 3.46 11.46 1.79
CA PHE A 61 3.42 11.04 3.20
C PHE A 61 4.81 10.62 3.69
N GLU A 62 4.98 10.47 5.01
CA GLU A 62 6.18 9.92 5.65
C GLU A 62 5.95 8.48 6.11
N TRP A 63 6.88 7.56 5.78
CA TRP A 63 6.77 6.15 6.21
C TRP A 63 6.80 5.98 7.72
N ARG A 64 7.46 6.89 8.46
CA ARG A 64 7.46 6.89 9.92
C ARG A 64 6.03 6.92 10.47
N GLU A 65 5.22 7.87 10.02
CA GLU A 65 3.83 8.02 10.46
C GLU A 65 3.01 6.78 10.11
N VAL A 66 3.17 6.25 8.89
CA VAL A 66 2.47 5.03 8.46
C VAL A 66 2.82 3.84 9.37
N PHE A 67 4.08 3.67 9.75
CA PHE A 67 4.48 2.58 10.64
C PHE A 67 4.13 2.81 12.12
N GLU A 68 3.87 4.05 12.55
CA GLU A 68 3.26 4.32 13.85
C GLU A 68 1.81 3.82 13.87
N GLU A 69 1.03 4.14 12.84
CA GLU A 69 -0.35 3.66 12.69
C GLU A 69 -0.45 2.14 12.59
N VAL A 70 0.43 1.53 11.80
CA VAL A 70 0.46 0.08 11.62
C VAL A 70 0.68 -0.64 12.95
N ARG A 71 1.53 -0.10 13.83
CA ARG A 71 1.82 -0.69 15.16
C ARG A 71 0.64 -0.59 16.12
N GLU A 72 -0.17 0.46 16.02
CA GLU A 72 -1.42 0.56 16.78
C GLU A 72 -2.48 -0.43 16.29
N LYS A 73 -2.45 -0.80 15.00
CA LYS A 73 -3.36 -1.78 14.40
C LYS A 73 -2.95 -3.23 14.65
N GLU A 74 -1.66 -3.55 14.48
CA GLU A 74 -1.14 -4.91 14.61
C GLU A 74 0.31 -4.87 15.13
N LEU A 75 0.53 -5.46 16.30
CA LEU A 75 1.87 -5.53 16.89
C LEU A 75 2.77 -6.49 16.11
N GLY A 76 4.02 -6.09 15.89
CA GLY A 76 5.03 -6.94 15.25
C GLY A 76 5.12 -6.81 13.72
N VAL A 77 4.35 -5.89 13.11
CA VAL A 77 4.58 -5.50 11.71
C VAL A 77 5.71 -4.46 11.66
N GLU A 78 6.92 -4.91 11.38
CA GLU A 78 8.11 -4.06 11.37
C GLU A 78 8.58 -3.66 9.97
N PRO A 79 9.17 -2.45 9.79
CA PRO A 79 9.58 -1.95 8.48
C PRO A 79 10.51 -2.87 7.72
N LEU A 80 11.43 -3.55 8.42
CA LEU A 80 12.37 -4.49 7.81
C LEU A 80 11.65 -5.64 7.10
N ASP A 81 10.72 -6.27 7.79
CA ASP A 81 10.00 -7.45 7.29
C ASP A 81 9.08 -7.06 6.12
N VAL A 82 8.35 -5.95 6.25
CA VAL A 82 7.50 -5.41 5.18
C VAL A 82 8.33 -5.11 3.93
N SER A 83 9.48 -4.46 4.09
CA SER A 83 10.35 -4.10 2.97
C SER A 83 10.90 -5.32 2.24
N GLN A 84 11.25 -6.38 2.97
CA GLN A 84 11.68 -7.65 2.38
C GLN A 84 10.55 -8.32 1.59
N VAL A 85 9.32 -8.31 2.11
CA VAL A 85 8.14 -8.83 1.40
C VAL A 85 7.91 -8.06 0.09
N MET A 86 7.95 -6.73 0.15
CA MET A 86 7.82 -5.86 -1.01
C MET A 86 8.89 -6.22 -2.07
N GLN A 87 10.16 -6.30 -1.67
CA GLN A 87 11.26 -6.64 -2.57
C GLN A 87 11.16 -8.05 -3.15
N GLY A 88 10.51 -8.98 -2.44
CA GLY A 88 10.32 -10.37 -2.86
C GLY A 88 9.32 -10.59 -3.99
N ILE A 89 8.65 -9.54 -4.49
CA ILE A 89 7.69 -9.70 -5.59
C ILE A 89 8.36 -10.27 -6.85
N THR A 90 7.78 -11.34 -7.38
CA THR A 90 8.27 -12.04 -8.57
C THR A 90 7.61 -11.51 -9.84
N GLN A 91 8.27 -11.73 -10.98
CA GLN A 91 7.68 -11.41 -12.28
C GLN A 91 6.36 -12.16 -12.52
N ALA A 92 6.28 -13.43 -12.12
CA ALA A 92 5.05 -14.21 -12.25
C ALA A 92 3.90 -13.61 -11.42
N ALA A 93 4.19 -13.13 -10.20
CA ALA A 93 3.20 -12.45 -9.37
C ALA A 93 2.74 -11.13 -10.02
N PHE A 94 3.68 -10.35 -10.59
CA PHE A 94 3.37 -9.16 -11.35
C PHE A 94 2.48 -9.44 -12.58
N GLU A 95 2.81 -10.48 -13.36
CA GLU A 95 2.07 -10.87 -14.56
C GLU A 95 0.67 -11.43 -14.25
N SER A 96 0.44 -11.89 -13.01
CA SER A 96 -0.89 -12.32 -12.56
C SER A 96 -1.90 -11.17 -12.40
N ILE A 97 -1.41 -9.93 -12.35
CA ILE A 97 -2.23 -8.73 -12.18
C ILE A 97 -2.79 -8.28 -13.53
N LYS A 98 -4.08 -7.93 -13.55
CA LYS A 98 -4.75 -7.38 -14.73
C LYS A 98 -4.47 -5.88 -14.84
N TRP A 99 -3.32 -5.54 -15.41
CA TRP A 99 -2.90 -4.15 -15.60
C TRP A 99 -3.79 -3.44 -16.63
N LYS A 100 -4.14 -2.18 -16.34
CA LYS A 100 -4.80 -1.27 -17.29
C LYS A 100 -3.82 -0.33 -18.01
N CYS A 101 -2.57 -0.30 -17.57
CA CYS A 101 -1.51 0.55 -18.12
C CYS A 101 -0.34 -0.33 -18.61
N GLY A 102 0.45 0.19 -19.56
CA GLY A 102 1.67 -0.46 -20.05
C GLY A 102 2.85 -0.25 -19.11
N LEU A 103 2.79 -0.83 -17.90
CA LEU A 103 3.91 -0.85 -16.96
C LEU A 103 4.70 -2.14 -17.17
N THR A 104 6.03 -2.07 -17.28
CA THR A 104 6.88 -3.26 -17.35
C THR A 104 7.26 -3.75 -15.95
N PHE A 105 7.58 -5.04 -15.82
CA PHE A 105 8.05 -5.58 -14.55
C PHE A 105 9.33 -4.89 -14.06
N ALA A 106 10.24 -4.51 -14.97
CA ALA A 106 11.48 -3.84 -14.61
C ALA A 106 11.25 -2.43 -14.02
N GLU A 107 10.31 -1.67 -14.58
CA GLU A 107 9.91 -0.36 -14.04
C GLU A 107 9.24 -0.53 -12.68
N PHE A 108 8.27 -1.44 -12.59
CA PHE A 108 7.59 -1.73 -11.33
C PHE A 108 8.57 -2.17 -10.24
N LYS A 109 9.51 -3.07 -10.56
CA LYS A 109 10.50 -3.56 -9.61
C LYS A 109 11.40 -2.43 -9.10
N ARG A 110 11.81 -1.51 -9.97
CA ARG A 110 12.59 -0.32 -9.58
C ARG A 110 11.83 0.56 -8.60
N ASP A 111 10.52 0.76 -8.83
CA ASP A 111 9.69 1.55 -7.93
C ASP A 111 9.54 0.85 -6.58
N ILE A 112 9.32 -0.46 -6.58
CA ILE A 112 9.24 -1.29 -5.37
C ILE A 112 10.54 -1.24 -4.56
N ASP A 113 11.71 -1.29 -5.22
CA ASP A 113 13.00 -1.21 -4.53
C ASP A 113 13.21 0.15 -3.84
N MET A 114 12.71 1.24 -4.45
CA MET A 114 12.72 2.56 -3.85
C MET A 114 11.73 2.67 -2.68
N ILE A 115 10.49 2.19 -2.86
CA ILE A 115 9.50 2.15 -1.77
C ILE A 115 10.06 1.38 -0.57
N ALA A 116 10.66 0.20 -0.80
CA ALA A 116 11.25 -0.61 0.26
C ALA A 116 12.41 0.10 0.95
N ALA A 117 13.27 0.81 0.21
CA ALA A 117 14.33 1.62 0.81
C ALA A 117 13.76 2.78 1.66
N ASP A 118 12.69 3.42 1.19
CA ASP A 118 12.02 4.50 1.91
C ASP A 118 11.35 4.00 3.21
N MET A 119 10.70 2.83 3.16
CA MET A 119 10.16 2.12 4.32
C MET A 119 11.25 1.79 5.35
N LEU A 120 12.36 1.18 4.92
CA LEU A 120 13.48 0.83 5.81
C LEU A 120 14.08 2.04 6.51
N CYS A 121 14.18 3.17 5.81
CA CYS A 121 14.72 4.40 6.36
C CYS A 121 13.71 5.24 7.14
N LEU A 122 12.43 4.86 7.16
CA LEU A 122 11.34 5.63 7.79
C LEU A 122 11.37 7.11 7.38
N LYS A 123 11.44 7.36 6.07
CA LYS A 123 11.50 8.71 5.48
C LYS A 123 10.28 8.98 4.59
N ASP A 124 10.27 10.13 3.94
CA ASP A 124 9.24 10.51 2.98
C ASP A 124 9.14 9.52 1.81
N ASN A 125 7.93 9.35 1.29
CA ASN A 125 7.66 8.62 0.06
C ASN A 125 8.30 9.35 -1.14
N GLY A 126 9.44 8.85 -1.61
CA GLY A 126 10.20 9.44 -2.72
C GLY A 126 9.64 9.10 -4.11
N LEU A 127 8.64 8.21 -4.20
CA LEU A 127 8.08 7.81 -5.51
C LEU A 127 7.16 8.89 -6.11
N ASN A 128 6.41 9.61 -5.28
CA ASN A 128 5.50 10.67 -5.74
C ASN A 128 6.25 11.85 -6.38
N ASP A 129 7.47 12.13 -5.94
CA ASP A 129 8.29 13.21 -6.53
C ASP A 129 8.68 12.94 -7.99
N ARG A 130 8.57 11.69 -8.46
CA ARG A 130 8.82 11.32 -9.87
C ARG A 130 7.59 11.39 -10.75
N SER A 131 6.38 11.23 -10.19
CA SER A 131 5.14 11.25 -10.98
C SER A 131 4.69 12.66 -11.39
N MET A 132 5.31 13.70 -10.83
CA MET A 132 5.10 15.10 -11.21
C MET A 132 5.98 15.58 -12.39
N LYS A 133 6.60 14.67 -13.15
CA LYS A 133 7.40 14.96 -14.36
C LYS A 133 6.82 14.32 -15.61
#